data_AF-A0A2T6SZM5-F1
#
_entry.id   AF-A0A2T6SZM5-F1
#
_cell.length_a   1.000
_cell.length_b   1.000
_cell.length_c   1.000
_cell.angle_alpha   90.00
_cell.angle_beta   90.00
_cell.angle_gamma   90.00
#
_symmetry.space_group_name_H-M   'P 1'
#
loop_
_entity.id
_entity.type
_entity.pdbx_description
1 polymer ?
#
loop_
_entity_poly.entity_id
_entity_poly.type
_entity_poly.pdbx_seq_one_letter_code
_entity_poly.pdbx_strand_id
1 'polypeptide(L)'
;FITYHNALEIERYLRIAPELYLKRLIVGGFEAVFEINRNFRNEGMDHSHNPEFTMIEFYWAYHTYEDLIELSKRLFDYLLKTLNLDSKIIYNDMEVDFNQTSVISYLDALETIGGISKGILEKEDRLLAYLLDQGIKVEPDLTHGKLLAEAFDHFVEHK
;
A
#
# COMPACT_ATOMS: atom_id res chain seq x y z
N PHE A 1 -9.76 -16.53 4.79
CA PHE A 1 -10.62 -17.53 5.47
C PHE A 1 -11.34 -18.38 4.44
N ILE A 2 -11.44 -19.69 4.69
CA ILE A 2 -12.11 -20.66 3.82
C ILE A 2 -13.41 -21.10 4.50
N THR A 3 -14.49 -21.25 3.74
CA THR A 3 -15.79 -21.73 4.21
C THR A 3 -16.45 -22.60 3.13
N TYR A 4 -17.59 -23.22 3.45
CA TYR A 4 -18.26 -24.18 2.56
C TYR A 4 -19.76 -23.89 2.44
N HIS A 5 -20.28 -23.88 1.21
CA HIS A 5 -21.69 -23.65 0.93
C HIS A 5 -22.43 -24.98 0.77
N ASN A 6 -23.06 -25.48 1.84
CA ASN A 6 -23.67 -26.83 1.90
C ASN A 6 -24.59 -27.18 0.74
N ALA A 7 -25.56 -26.34 0.39
CA ALA A 7 -26.54 -26.66 -0.66
C ALA A 7 -25.97 -26.68 -2.09
N LEU A 8 -24.80 -26.06 -2.31
CA LEU A 8 -24.13 -26.02 -3.62
C LEU A 8 -22.86 -26.89 -3.63
N GLU A 9 -22.56 -27.53 -2.50
CA GLU A 9 -21.41 -28.41 -2.29
C GLU A 9 -20.06 -27.81 -2.76
N ILE A 10 -19.83 -26.52 -2.51
CA ILE A 10 -18.65 -25.80 -3.01
C ILE A 10 -17.95 -24.96 -1.94
N GLU A 11 -16.62 -24.91 -2.02
CA GLU A 11 -15.79 -24.02 -1.21
C GLU A 11 -15.98 -22.55 -1.60
N ARG A 12 -15.89 -21.69 -0.59
CA ARG A 12 -15.93 -20.24 -0.71
C ARG A 12 -14.84 -19.62 0.13
N TYR A 13 -14.42 -18.44 -0.32
CA TYR A 13 -13.33 -17.68 0.27
C TYR A 13 -13.88 -16.33 0.67
N LEU A 14 -13.67 -15.93 1.92
CA LEU A 14 -13.94 -14.54 2.30
C LEU A 14 -12.92 -13.66 1.58
N ARG A 15 -13.39 -12.56 0.99
CA ARG A 15 -12.55 -11.72 0.14
C ARG A 15 -11.40 -11.08 0.93
N ILE A 16 -10.23 -11.06 0.29
CA ILE A 16 -9.07 -10.29 0.76
C ILE A 16 -9.07 -8.85 0.22
N ALA A 17 -9.75 -8.61 -0.92
CA ALA A 17 -10.00 -7.32 -1.55
C ALA A 17 -11.19 -7.43 -2.55
N PRO A 18 -11.96 -6.34 -2.80
CA PRO A 18 -12.99 -6.31 -3.84
C PRO A 18 -12.48 -5.97 -5.27
N GLU A 19 -11.22 -5.60 -5.45
CA GLU A 19 -10.54 -5.25 -6.73
C GLU A 19 -11.12 -5.92 -7.98
N LEU A 20 -11.07 -7.25 -8.05
CA LEU A 20 -11.45 -7.97 -9.27
C LEU A 20 -12.93 -7.80 -9.61
N TYR A 21 -13.80 -7.57 -8.63
CA TYR A 21 -15.22 -7.32 -8.86
C TYR A 21 -15.47 -5.88 -9.29
N LEU A 22 -14.79 -4.92 -8.66
CA LEU A 22 -14.91 -3.51 -9.05
C LEU A 22 -14.37 -3.27 -10.46
N LYS A 23 -13.26 -3.89 -10.85
CA LYS A 23 -12.75 -3.84 -12.24
C LYS A 23 -13.72 -4.44 -13.25
N ARG A 24 -14.50 -5.46 -12.88
CA ARG A 24 -15.57 -6.00 -13.75
C ARG A 24 -16.70 -4.98 -13.96
N LEU A 25 -17.00 -4.13 -12.98
CA LEU A 25 -17.95 -3.03 -13.16
C LEU A 25 -17.41 -1.97 -14.13
N ILE A 26 -16.12 -1.65 -14.06
CA ILE A 26 -15.46 -0.77 -15.03
C ILE A 26 -15.60 -1.33 -16.46
N VAL A 27 -15.26 -2.61 -16.65
CA VAL A 27 -15.44 -3.29 -17.95
C VAL A 27 -16.91 -3.30 -18.39
N GLY A 28 -17.85 -3.39 -17.44
CA GLY A 28 -19.29 -3.30 -17.66
C GLY A 28 -19.82 -1.89 -17.98
N GLY A 29 -18.95 -0.87 -18.02
CA GLY A 29 -19.31 0.51 -18.39
C GLY A 29 -19.61 1.44 -17.21
N PHE A 30 -19.41 1.01 -15.96
CA PHE A 30 -19.45 1.91 -14.81
C PHE A 30 -18.15 2.71 -14.77
N GLU A 31 -18.17 4.01 -15.04
CA GLU A 31 -16.93 4.79 -15.21
C GLU A 31 -16.26 5.19 -13.90
N ALA A 32 -17.02 5.30 -12.80
CA ALA A 32 -16.49 5.63 -11.47
C ALA A 32 -17.24 4.83 -10.41
N VAL A 33 -16.51 3.99 -9.67
CA VAL A 33 -17.07 3.12 -8.63
C VAL A 33 -16.21 3.17 -7.37
N PHE A 34 -16.83 3.02 -6.21
CA PHE A 34 -16.12 2.80 -4.95
C PHE A 34 -16.91 1.84 -4.06
N GLU A 35 -16.21 1.18 -3.15
CA GLU A 35 -16.81 0.39 -2.08
C GLU A 35 -16.09 0.69 -0.76
N ILE A 36 -16.86 0.91 0.32
CA ILE A 36 -16.35 0.96 1.70
C ILE A 36 -16.95 -0.22 2.45
N ASN A 37 -16.16 -1.25 2.70
CA ASN A 37 -16.67 -2.46 3.30
C ASN A 37 -15.52 -3.34 3.81
N ARG A 38 -15.85 -4.54 4.25
CA ARG A 38 -14.94 -5.42 4.95
C ARG A 38 -14.10 -6.33 4.06
N ASN A 39 -12.83 -6.46 4.42
CA ASN A 39 -11.88 -7.46 3.92
C ASN A 39 -11.41 -8.36 5.06
N PHE A 40 -11.00 -9.58 4.70
CA PHE A 40 -10.65 -10.60 5.67
C PHE A 40 -9.31 -11.24 5.31
N ARG A 41 -8.33 -11.17 6.22
CA ARG A 41 -7.01 -11.81 6.05
C ARG A 41 -6.77 -12.80 7.17
N ASN A 42 -6.36 -14.01 6.81
CA ASN A 42 -6.06 -15.07 7.77
C ASN A 42 -4.56 -15.03 8.10
N GLU A 43 -4.15 -13.92 8.70
CA GLU A 43 -2.76 -13.59 9.07
C GLU A 43 -2.66 -13.46 10.60
N GLY A 44 -1.45 -13.25 11.11
CA GLY A 44 -1.26 -12.90 12.52
C GLY A 44 -2.01 -11.62 12.90
N MET A 45 -2.32 -11.47 14.18
CA MET A 45 -2.95 -10.27 14.72
C MET A 45 -1.95 -9.52 15.60
N ASP A 46 -1.88 -8.20 15.43
CA ASP A 46 -1.08 -7.30 16.25
C ASP A 46 -1.81 -5.96 16.46
N HIS A 47 -1.11 -4.92 16.91
CA HIS A 47 -1.72 -3.62 17.16
C HIS A 47 -2.19 -2.88 15.90
N SER A 48 -1.65 -3.20 14.72
CA SER A 48 -2.01 -2.59 13.43
C SER A 48 -2.82 -3.53 12.53
N HIS A 49 -2.87 -4.83 12.82
CA HIS A 49 -3.51 -5.85 11.99
C HIS A 49 -4.65 -6.55 12.73
N ASN A 50 -5.89 -6.28 12.31
CA ASN A 50 -7.06 -7.07 12.69
C ASN A 50 -7.46 -8.02 11.54
N PRO A 51 -7.80 -9.31 11.79
CA PRO A 51 -8.17 -10.25 10.72
C PRO A 51 -9.36 -9.83 9.87
N GLU A 52 -10.16 -8.89 10.39
CA GLU A 52 -11.27 -8.23 9.73
C GLU A 52 -11.06 -6.70 9.75
N PHE A 53 -10.95 -6.05 8.60
CA PHE A 53 -10.73 -4.59 8.53
C PHE A 53 -11.55 -3.94 7.42
N THR A 54 -11.89 -2.65 7.63
CA THR A 54 -12.63 -1.86 6.65
C THR A 54 -11.65 -1.19 5.71
N MET A 55 -11.90 -1.29 4.41
CA MET A 55 -11.12 -0.64 3.36
C MET A 55 -12.06 0.16 2.45
N ILE A 56 -11.59 1.30 1.99
CA ILE A 56 -12.14 1.98 0.82
C ILE A 56 -11.34 1.53 -0.40
N GLU A 57 -12.03 1.06 -1.43
CA GLU A 57 -11.44 0.79 -2.74
C GLU A 57 -12.24 1.51 -3.81
N PHE A 58 -11.57 2.16 -4.75
CA PHE A 58 -12.21 2.94 -5.81
C PHE A 58 -11.51 2.75 -7.16
N TYR A 59 -12.27 2.92 -8.24
CA TYR A 59 -11.81 2.86 -9.61
C TYR A 59 -12.43 3.98 -10.43
N TRP A 60 -11.63 4.60 -11.29
CA TRP A 60 -12.04 5.70 -12.12
C TRP A 60 -11.47 5.55 -13.53
N ALA A 61 -12.35 5.25 -14.48
CA ALA A 61 -11.98 5.07 -15.88
C ALA A 61 -11.38 6.36 -16.45
N TYR A 62 -10.45 6.21 -17.40
CA TYR A 62 -9.74 7.30 -18.08
C TYR A 62 -8.80 8.16 -17.22
N HIS A 63 -8.48 7.71 -16.01
CA HIS A 63 -7.57 8.38 -15.08
C HIS A 63 -6.32 7.53 -14.84
N THR A 64 -5.22 8.18 -14.51
CA THR A 64 -3.94 7.54 -14.17
C THR A 64 -3.71 7.61 -12.65
N TYR A 65 -2.64 6.95 -12.17
CA TYR A 65 -2.33 6.96 -10.73
C TYR A 65 -2.03 8.38 -10.21
N GLU A 66 -1.54 9.29 -11.07
CA GLU A 66 -1.34 10.70 -10.72
C GLU A 66 -2.65 11.39 -10.33
N ASP A 67 -3.73 11.12 -11.06
CA ASP A 67 -5.07 11.63 -10.72
C ASP A 67 -5.56 11.04 -9.40
N LEU A 68 -5.28 9.75 -9.15
CA LEU A 68 -5.69 9.08 -7.92
C LEU A 68 -4.88 9.56 -6.69
N ILE A 69 -3.62 9.95 -6.87
CA ILE A 69 -2.82 10.62 -5.83
C ILE A 69 -3.50 11.94 -5.44
N GLU A 70 -3.87 12.77 -6.41
CA GLU A 70 -4.55 14.04 -6.14
C GLU A 70 -5.92 13.84 -5.50
N LEU A 71 -6.69 12.85 -5.97
CA LEU A 71 -7.96 12.49 -5.36
C LEU A 71 -7.80 12.07 -3.89
N SER A 72 -6.74 11.30 -3.58
CA SER A 72 -6.44 10.86 -2.22
C SER A 72 -6.10 12.04 -1.30
N LYS A 73 -5.27 12.98 -1.76
CA LYS A 73 -4.96 14.22 -1.02
C LYS A 73 -6.22 15.02 -0.73
N ARG A 74 -7.07 15.23 -1.76
CA ARG A 74 -8.35 15.93 -1.63
C ARG A 74 -9.31 15.24 -0.67
N LEU A 75 -9.30 13.91 -0.60
CA LEU A 75 -10.10 13.15 0.36
C LEU A 75 -9.69 13.48 1.80
N PHE A 76 -8.39 13.49 2.11
CA PHE A 76 -7.91 13.88 3.44
C PHE A 76 -8.25 15.34 3.77
N ASP A 77 -8.01 16.27 2.86
CA ASP A 77 -8.40 17.68 3.04
C ASP A 77 -9.89 17.85 3.32
N TYR A 78 -10.73 17.10 2.59
CA TYR A 78 -12.17 17.09 2.79
C TYR A 78 -12.52 16.56 4.18
N LEU A 79 -11.95 15.43 4.59
CA LEU A 79 -12.20 14.82 5.90
C LEU A 79 -11.80 15.76 7.05
N LEU A 80 -10.61 16.35 6.99
CA LEU A 80 -10.11 17.28 8.00
C LEU A 80 -11.07 18.47 8.16
N LYS A 81 -11.49 19.08 7.05
CA LYS A 81 -12.44 20.20 7.06
C LYS A 81 -13.82 19.78 7.58
N THR A 82 -14.36 18.67 7.07
CA THR A 82 -15.71 18.20 7.45
C THR A 82 -15.79 17.79 8.92
N LEU A 83 -14.71 17.26 9.48
CA LEU A 83 -14.62 16.86 10.88
C LEU A 83 -14.15 18.01 11.80
N ASN A 84 -13.89 19.21 11.26
CA ASN A 84 -13.33 20.36 11.98
C ASN A 84 -12.02 20.02 12.71
N LEU A 85 -11.14 19.25 12.07
CA LEU A 85 -9.81 18.90 12.56
C LEU A 85 -8.75 19.87 12.01
N ASP A 86 -7.66 20.03 12.76
CA ASP A 86 -6.49 20.75 12.28
C ASP A 86 -5.77 19.91 11.20
N SER A 87 -5.13 20.61 10.26
CA SER A 87 -4.20 20.04 9.29
C SER A 87 -2.95 19.42 9.91
N LYS A 88 -2.62 19.80 11.15
CA LYS A 88 -1.56 19.20 11.94
C LYS A 88 -2.14 18.28 13.01
N ILE A 89 -1.85 16.99 12.91
CA ILE A 89 -2.34 15.97 13.85
C ILE A 89 -1.15 15.37 14.60
N ILE A 90 -1.26 15.32 15.92
CA ILE A 90 -0.33 14.58 16.76
C ILE A 90 -0.74 13.10 16.76
N TYR A 91 0.16 12.24 16.33
CA TYR A 91 -0.01 10.79 16.33
C TYR A 91 1.17 10.15 17.07
N ASN A 92 0.92 9.60 18.26
CA ASN A 92 1.97 9.21 19.21
C ASN A 92 2.93 10.37 19.48
N ASP A 93 4.22 10.18 19.23
CA ASP A 93 5.27 11.20 19.40
C ASP A 93 5.57 11.98 18.12
N MET A 94 4.76 11.80 17.05
CA MET A 94 4.97 12.43 15.74
C MET A 94 3.92 13.52 15.46
N GLU A 95 4.37 14.66 14.93
CA GLU A 95 3.48 15.66 14.31
C GLU A 95 3.35 15.34 12.82
N VAL A 96 2.13 15.04 12.37
CA VAL A 96 1.81 14.82 10.96
C VAL A 96 1.16 16.09 10.41
N ASP A 97 1.84 16.76 9.49
CA ASP A 97 1.34 17.97 8.81
C ASP A 97 0.81 17.60 7.41
N PHE A 98 -0.51 17.56 7.26
CA PHE A 98 -1.18 17.21 6.01
C PHE A 98 -0.96 18.27 4.90
N ASN A 99 -0.47 19.48 5.24
CA ASN A 99 -0.08 20.47 4.23
C ASN A 99 1.27 20.16 3.57
N GLN A 100 2.05 19.22 4.12
CA GLN A 100 3.40 18.88 3.66
C GLN A 100 3.46 17.52 2.95
N THR A 101 2.44 17.21 2.15
CA THR A 101 2.39 15.93 1.43
C THR A 101 3.29 15.96 0.19
N SER A 102 4.26 15.05 0.10
CA SER A 102 5.17 14.92 -1.05
C SER A 102 4.82 13.70 -1.92
N VAL A 103 5.30 13.72 -3.17
CA VAL A 103 5.27 12.55 -4.07
C VAL A 103 6.71 12.25 -4.44
N ILE A 104 7.16 11.04 -4.15
CA ILE A 104 8.53 10.59 -4.40
C ILE A 104 8.50 9.23 -5.09
N SER A 105 9.39 9.03 -6.07
CA SER A 105 9.51 7.72 -6.70
C SER A 105 10.17 6.73 -5.75
N TYR A 106 9.92 5.45 -5.95
CA TYR A 106 10.46 4.39 -5.10
C TYR A 106 12.00 4.40 -5.05
N LEU A 107 12.64 4.60 -6.21
CA LEU A 107 14.10 4.66 -6.31
C LEU A 107 14.66 5.95 -5.69
N ASP A 108 14.00 7.09 -5.90
CA ASP A 108 14.44 8.35 -5.29
C ASP A 108 14.31 8.30 -3.76
N ALA A 109 13.29 7.61 -3.23
CA ALA A 109 13.16 7.42 -1.78
C ALA A 109 14.31 6.57 -1.22
N LEU A 110 14.66 5.47 -1.87
CA LEU A 110 15.80 4.64 -1.50
C LEU A 110 17.14 5.40 -1.58
N GLU A 111 17.29 6.30 -2.54
CA GLU A 111 18.50 7.11 -2.68
C GLU A 111 18.55 8.24 -1.64
N THR A 112 17.51 9.07 -1.54
CA THR A 112 17.52 10.30 -0.75
C THR A 112 17.24 10.07 0.74
N ILE A 113 16.33 9.15 1.08
CA ILE A 113 15.94 8.84 2.47
C ILE A 113 16.73 7.61 2.94
N GLY A 114 16.83 6.60 2.07
CA GLY A 114 17.55 5.37 2.35
C GLY A 114 19.08 5.51 2.30
N GLY A 115 19.59 6.50 1.56
CA GLY A 115 21.03 6.75 1.43
C GLY A 115 21.76 5.74 0.54
N ILE A 116 21.03 4.95 -0.26
CA ILE A 116 21.61 3.91 -1.12
C ILE A 116 21.88 4.52 -2.51
N SER A 117 23.13 4.50 -2.95
CA SER A 117 23.48 5.09 -4.24
C SER A 117 22.76 4.39 -5.41
N LYS A 118 22.34 5.17 -6.41
CA LYS A 118 21.66 4.65 -7.61
C LYS A 118 22.41 3.51 -8.32
N GLY A 119 23.74 3.57 -8.35
CA GLY A 119 24.58 2.53 -8.97
C GLY A 119 24.55 1.17 -8.27
N ILE A 120 24.07 1.11 -7.03
CA ILE A 120 23.74 -0.12 -6.30
C ILE A 120 22.30 -0.51 -6.62
N LEU A 121 21.37 0.44 -6.52
CA LEU A 121 19.93 0.22 -6.71
C LEU A 121 19.56 -0.30 -8.10
N GLU A 122 20.32 0.01 -9.16
CA GLU A 122 19.99 -0.43 -10.53
C GLU A 122 20.49 -1.84 -10.89
N LYS A 123 21.26 -2.49 -10.00
CA LYS A 123 21.92 -3.77 -10.29
C LYS A 123 21.58 -4.80 -9.22
N GLU A 124 20.88 -5.85 -9.62
CA GLU A 124 20.44 -6.95 -8.75
C GLU A 124 21.58 -7.51 -7.88
N ASP A 125 22.69 -7.94 -8.48
CA ASP A 125 23.83 -8.50 -7.76
C ASP A 125 24.43 -7.53 -6.73
N ARG A 126 24.45 -6.23 -7.05
CA ARG A 126 25.02 -5.20 -6.17
C ARG A 126 24.09 -4.89 -5.02
N LEU A 127 22.79 -4.80 -5.28
CA LEU A 127 21.80 -4.58 -4.26
C LEU A 127 21.75 -5.77 -3.30
N LEU A 128 21.76 -7.00 -3.83
CA LEU A 128 21.85 -8.21 -3.01
C LEU A 128 23.11 -8.19 -2.13
N ALA A 129 24.28 -7.93 -2.71
CA ALA A 129 25.53 -7.84 -1.95
C ALA A 129 25.47 -6.74 -0.87
N TYR A 130 24.87 -5.59 -1.19
CA TYR A 130 24.68 -4.50 -0.24
C TYR A 130 23.78 -4.91 0.93
N LEU A 131 22.62 -5.51 0.67
CA LEU A 131 21.70 -5.98 1.71
C LEU A 131 22.38 -7.01 2.63
N LEU A 132 23.11 -7.96 2.06
CA LEU A 132 23.85 -8.97 2.82
C LEU A 132 24.97 -8.36 3.68
N ASP A 133 25.69 -7.36 3.17
CA ASP A 133 26.72 -6.62 3.92
C ASP A 133 26.12 -5.82 5.10
N GLN A 134 24.91 -5.30 4.93
CA GLN A 134 24.13 -4.66 6.00
C GLN A 134 23.49 -5.67 6.99
N GLY A 135 23.75 -6.98 6.81
CA GLY A 135 23.25 -8.04 7.69
C GLY A 135 21.78 -8.39 7.50
N ILE A 136 21.15 -7.90 6.43
CA ILE A 136 19.75 -8.20 6.08
C ILE A 136 19.70 -9.61 5.49
N LYS A 137 18.83 -10.45 6.05
CA LYS A 137 18.62 -11.81 5.54
C LYS A 137 17.65 -11.75 4.39
N VAL A 138 18.15 -12.08 3.20
CA VAL A 138 17.36 -12.11 1.97
C VAL A 138 17.13 -13.55 1.57
N GLU A 139 15.91 -13.88 1.16
CA GLU A 139 15.61 -15.20 0.59
C GLU A 139 16.42 -15.45 -0.69
N PRO A 140 16.79 -16.70 -1.00
CA PRO A 140 17.40 -17.02 -2.28
C PRO A 140 16.48 -16.64 -3.45
N ASP A 141 17.08 -16.21 -4.57
CA ASP A 141 16.39 -16.00 -5.85
C ASP A 141 15.30 -14.92 -5.85
N LEU A 142 15.39 -13.93 -4.95
CA LEU A 142 14.53 -12.74 -5.05
C LEU A 142 14.81 -11.97 -6.34
N THR A 143 13.75 -11.58 -7.03
CA THR A 143 13.86 -10.70 -8.19
C THR A 143 14.35 -9.31 -7.76
N HIS A 144 14.96 -8.57 -8.69
CA HIS A 144 15.37 -7.18 -8.43
C HIS A 144 14.29 -6.31 -7.76
N GLY A 145 13.04 -6.40 -8.19
CA GLY A 145 11.93 -5.65 -7.58
C GLY A 145 11.66 -6.02 -6.13
N LYS A 146 11.80 -7.31 -5.77
CA LYS A 146 11.67 -7.76 -4.38
C LYS A 146 12.85 -7.32 -3.53
N LEU A 147 14.07 -7.31 -4.08
CA LEU A 147 15.24 -6.75 -3.38
C LEU A 147 15.08 -5.25 -3.10
N LEU A 148 14.51 -4.50 -4.04
CA LEU A 148 14.17 -3.09 -3.81
C LEU A 148 13.11 -2.95 -2.71
N ALA A 149 12.17 -3.89 -2.60
CA ALA A 149 11.19 -3.93 -1.52
C ALA A 149 11.85 -4.14 -0.15
N GLU A 150 12.69 -5.16 -0.02
CA GLU A 150 13.47 -5.38 1.21
C GLU A 150 14.30 -4.14 1.58
N ALA A 151 14.92 -3.48 0.59
CA ALA A 151 15.67 -2.25 0.84
C ALA A 151 14.75 -1.11 1.35
N PHE A 152 13.53 -0.99 0.85
CA PHE A 152 12.62 0.07 1.24
C PHE A 152 12.15 -0.11 2.68
N ASP A 153 11.73 -1.34 3.02
CA ASP A 153 11.24 -1.69 4.36
C ASP A 153 12.33 -1.43 5.42
N HIS A 154 13.58 -1.77 5.11
CA HIS A 154 14.70 -1.59 6.02
C HIS A 154 15.26 -0.17 6.11
N PHE A 155 15.33 0.57 4.98
CA PHE A 155 16.06 1.85 4.93
C PHE A 155 15.16 3.09 4.81
N VAL A 156 13.88 2.94 4.49
CA VAL A 156 12.97 4.06 4.19
C VAL A 156 11.71 4.05 5.06
N GLU A 157 10.95 2.95 5.12
CA GLU A 157 9.55 2.94 5.61
C GLU A 157 9.34 3.55 7.01
N HIS A 158 10.29 3.37 7.93
CA HIS A 158 10.17 3.84 9.33
C HIS A 158 10.59 5.30 9.55
N LYS A 159 11.07 6.01 8.52
CA LYS A 159 11.58 7.38 8.58
C LYS A 159 10.55 8.39 8.07
#